data_AF-A0A512JR67-F1
#
_entry.id   AF-A0A512JR67-F1
#
_cell.length_a   1.000
_cell.length_b   1.000
_cell.length_c   1.000
_cell.angle_alpha   90.00
_cell.angle_beta   90.00
_cell.angle_gamma   90.00
#
_symmetry.space_group_name_H-M   'P 1'
#
loop_
_entity.id
_entity.type
_entity.pdbx_description
1 polymer ?
#
loop_
_entity_poly.entity_id
_entity_poly.type
_entity_poly.pdbx_seq_one_letter_code
_entity_poly.pdbx_strand_id
1 'polypeptide(L)' 'MLRRLNREGPLISLGPWEMRTVRSLLERGLVRPRLPSRNGRDNPGLWFLTARGKGIIPREPTDQGETKVWTGP' A
#
# COMPACT_ATOMS: atom_id res chain seq x y z
N MET A 1 5.04 -3.46 -3.09
CA MET A 1 4.73 -2.01 -3.06
C MET A 1 3.42 -1.67 -2.37
N LEU A 2 2.23 -2.04 -2.89
CA LEU A 2 0.95 -1.71 -2.25
C LEU A 2 0.83 -2.25 -0.81
N ARG A 3 1.26 -3.50 -0.58
CA ARG A 3 1.35 -4.08 0.79
C ARG A 3 2.25 -3.26 1.72
N ARG A 4 3.33 -2.69 1.17
CA ARG A 4 4.29 -1.85 1.89
C ARG A 4 3.65 -0.54 2.33
N LEU A 5 2.98 0.16 1.42
CA LEU A 5 2.15 1.35 1.71
C LEU A 5 1.04 1.06 2.73
N ASN A 6 0.51 -0.17 2.76
CA ASN A 6 -0.55 -0.55 3.70
C ASN A 6 -0.03 -0.88 5.09
N ARG A 7 1.18 -1.45 5.20
CA ARG A 7 1.84 -1.78 6.47
C ARG A 7 2.59 -0.59 7.07
N GLU A 8 3.40 0.09 6.27
CA GLU A 8 4.28 1.20 6.70
C GLU A 8 3.54 2.55 6.68
N GLY A 9 2.39 2.63 6.02
CA GLY A 9 1.69 3.89 5.84
C GLY A 9 2.32 4.74 4.73
N PRO A 10 2.17 6.08 4.79
CA PRO A 10 2.59 6.97 3.73
C PRO A 10 4.11 6.95 3.51
N LEU A 11 4.56 6.66 2.29
CA LEU A 11 6.00 6.55 1.99
C LEU A 11 6.56 7.89 1.49
N ILE A 12 7.61 8.38 2.16
CA ILE A 12 8.28 9.67 1.86
C ILE A 12 9.12 9.59 0.58
N SER A 13 9.83 8.48 0.37
CA SER A 13 10.66 8.27 -0.81
C SER A 13 10.47 6.87 -1.33
N LEU A 14 10.33 6.77 -2.64
CA LEU A 14 10.26 5.51 -3.38
C LEU A 14 11.57 5.33 -4.12
N GLY A 15 12.11 4.12 -4.15
CA GLY A 15 13.30 3.83 -4.94
C GLY A 15 13.06 4.09 -6.45
N PRO A 16 14.12 4.33 -7.24
CA PRO A 16 14.01 4.56 -8.68
C PRO A 16 13.26 3.43 -9.43
N TRP A 17 13.44 2.19 -8.97
CA TRP A 17 12.74 1.00 -9.46
C TRP A 17 11.25 0.96 -9.08
N GLU A 18 10.89 1.55 -7.93
CA GLU A 18 9.51 1.61 -7.45
C GLU A 18 8.69 2.70 -8.15
N MET A 19 9.34 3.73 -8.71
CA MET A 19 8.69 4.82 -9.45
C MET A 19 7.88 4.33 -10.66
N ARG A 20 8.37 3.33 -11.40
CA ARG A 20 7.62 2.73 -12.53
C ARG A 20 6.32 2.10 -12.05
N THR A 21 6.39 1.37 -10.94
CA THR A 21 5.22 0.72 -10.32
C THR A 21 4.23 1.78 -9.82
N VAL A 22 4.72 2.82 -9.16
CA VAL A 22 3.85 3.88 -8.62
C VAL A 22 3.21 4.72 -9.70
N ARG A 23 3.88 4.97 -10.83
CA ARG A 23 3.24 5.61 -11.98
C ARG A 23 2.05 4.79 -12.49
N SER A 24 2.22 3.48 -12.67
CA SER A 24 1.12 2.59 -13.08
C SER A 24 -0.01 2.54 -12.03
N LEU A 25 0.32 2.53 -10.73
CA LEU A 25 -0.67 2.57 -9.66
C LEU A 25 -1.42 3.91 -9.59
N LEU A 26 -0.73 5.02 -9.90
CA LEU A 26 -1.29 6.37 -9.96
C LEU A 26 -2.28 6.48 -11.12
N GLU A 27 -1.89 6.01 -12.31
CA GLU A 27 -2.76 5.96 -13.50
C GLU A 27 -4.04 5.14 -13.24
N ARG A 28 -3.94 4.10 -12.39
CA ARG A 28 -5.07 3.26 -11.97
C ARG A 28 -5.86 3.82 -10.78
N GLY A 29 -5.45 4.97 -10.23
CA GLY A 29 -6.10 5.62 -9.08
C GLY A 29 -5.97 4.85 -7.77
N LEU A 30 -4.94 4.01 -7.64
CA LEU A 30 -4.70 3.14 -6.47
C LEU A 30 -3.84 3.83 -5.42
N VAL A 31 -3.02 4.79 -5.85
CA VAL A 31 -2.18 5.62 -5.00
C VAL A 31 -2.34 7.07 -5.40
N ARG A 32 -2.09 7.99 -4.46
CA ARG A 32 -2.07 9.43 -4.72
C ARG A 32 -0.85 10.06 -4.07
N PRO A 33 -0.13 10.96 -4.76
CA PRO A 33 0.87 11.80 -4.11
C PRO A 33 0.17 12.80 -3.20
N ARG A 34 0.76 13.10 -2.05
CA ARG A 34 0.35 14.27 -1.27
C ARG A 34 1.24 15.42 -1.68
N LEU A 35 0.62 16.46 -2.24
CA LEU A 35 1.33 17.66 -2.66
C LEU A 35 2.21 18.18 -1.50
N PRO A 36 3.50 18.47 -1.75
CA PRO A 36 4.32 19.15 -0.77
C PRO A 36 3.70 20.52 -0.52
N SER A 37 3.60 20.89 0.76
CA SER A 37 3.06 22.19 1.15
C SER A 37 3.84 23.31 0.47
N ARG A 38 3.12 24.15 -0.30
CA ARG A 38 3.44 25.45 -0.91
C ARG A 38 4.73 25.64 -1.75
N ASN A 39 5.79 24.84 -1.61
CA ASN A 39 7.07 25.04 -2.32
C ASN A 39 7.42 23.98 -3.39
N GLY A 40 6.55 23.01 -3.62
CA GLY A 40 6.25 22.44 -4.96
C GLY A 40 7.32 21.78 -5.85
N ARG A 41 8.63 21.86 -5.59
CA ARG A 41 9.64 21.45 -6.60
C ARG A 41 10.57 20.29 -6.24
N ASP A 42 10.83 20.01 -4.97
CA ASP A 42 11.94 19.08 -4.64
C ASP A 42 11.60 17.96 -3.65
N ASN A 43 10.34 17.83 -3.24
CA ASN A 43 9.93 16.74 -2.35
C ASN A 43 8.87 15.90 -3.05
N PRO A 44 9.16 14.66 -3.48
CA PRO A 44 8.14 13.71 -3.92
C PRO A 44 7.32 13.29 -2.71
N GLY A 45 6.46 14.21 -2.26
CA GLY A 45 5.72 14.18 -1.03
C GLY A 45 4.88 12.91 -0.92
N LEU A 46 5.12 12.19 0.18
CA LEU A 46 4.27 11.19 0.82
C LEU A 46 3.22 10.56 -0.12
N TRP A 47 3.47 9.32 -0.51
CA TRP A 47 2.52 8.54 -1.30
C TRP A 47 1.48 7.89 -0.38
N PHE A 48 0.21 8.02 -0.71
CA PHE A 48 -0.90 7.44 0.05
C PHE A 48 -1.65 6.40 -0.77
N LEU A 49 -2.12 5.34 -0.11
CA LEU A 49 -3.14 4.44 -0.66
C LEU A 49 -4.50 5.11 -0.73
N THR A 50 -5.18 4.97 -1.86
CA THR A 50 -6.60 5.32 -1.98
C THR A 50 -7.47 4.19 -1.43
N ALA A 51 -8.76 4.45 -1.22
CA ALA A 51 -9.72 3.39 -0.82
C ALA A 51 -9.73 2.22 -1.84
N ARG A 52 -9.63 2.54 -3.13
CA ARG A 52 -9.50 1.56 -4.21
C ARG A 52 -8.22 0.75 -4.08
N GLY A 53 -7.09 1.41 -3.79
CA GLY A 53 -5.80 0.77 -3.52
C GLY A 53 -5.84 -0.19 -2.34
N LYS A 54 -6.61 0.13 -1.29
CA LYS A 54 -6.78 -0.77 -0.14
C LYS A 54 -7.57 -2.03 -0.50
N GLY A 55 -8.57 -1.92 -1.38
CA GLY A 55 -9.42 -3.05 -1.77
C GLY A 55 -8.74 -4.11 -2.64
N ILE A 56 -7.69 -3.75 -3.38
CA ILE A 56 -6.89 -4.70 -4.19
C ILE A 56 -5.75 -5.35 -3.41
N ILE A 57 -5.44 -4.86 -2.21
CA ILE A 57 -4.48 -5.55 -1.35
C ILE A 57 -5.23 -6.74 -0.78
N PRO A 58 -4.88 -7.99 -1.16
CA PRO A 58 -5.44 -9.13 -0.48
C PRO A 58 -5.12 -8.96 1.00
N ARG A 59 -6.17 -8.93 1.85
CA ARG A 59 -5.97 -9.19 3.28
C ARG A 59 -5.18 -10.48 3.32
N GLU A 60 -4.02 -10.46 3.97
CA GLU A 60 -3.36 -11.71 4.30
C GLU A 60 -4.44 -12.60 4.91
N PRO A 61 -4.58 -13.86 4.47
CA PRO A 61 -5.47 -14.78 5.15
C PRO A 61 -4.96 -14.79 6.59
N THR A 62 -5.71 -14.12 7.47
CA THR A 62 -5.57 -14.38 8.89
C THR A 62 -5.92 -15.85 8.97
N ASP A 63 -4.90 -16.66 9.22
CA ASP A 63 -5.02 -18.06 9.62
C ASP A 63 -5.85 -18.06 10.92
N GLN A 64 -7.16 -17.97 10.76
CA GLN A 64 -8.18 -18.09 11.77
C GLN A 64 -9.08 -19.22 11.28
N GLY A 65 -8.57 -20.44 11.43
CA GLY A 65 -9.29 -21.59 10.89
C GLY A 65 -8.61 -22.94 11.04
N GLU A 66 -7.92 -23.23 12.15
CA GLU A 66 -7.80 -24.63 12.55
C GLU A 66 -7.90 -24.78 14.08
N THR A 67 -9.10 -24.49 14.62
CA THR A 67 -9.54 -25.19 15.83
C THR A 67 -9.74 -26.66 15.45
N LYS A 68 -8.65 -27.43 15.48
CA LYS A 68 -8.72 -28.88 15.43
C LYS A 68 -9.23 -29.34 16.78
N VAL A 69 -10.56 -29.36 16.91
CA VAL A 69 -11.26 -30.10 17.97
C VAL A 69 -10.80 -31.55 17.86
N TRP A 70 -9.92 -31.93 18.78
CA TRP A 70 -9.47 -33.30 18.94
C TRP A 70 -10.63 -34.11 19.52
N THR A 71 -11.28 -34.93 18.69
CA THR A 71 -12.19 -35.98 19.14
C THR A 71 -11.48 -37.34 19.09
N GLY A 72 -11.24 -37.91 20.28
CA GLY A 72 -11.04 -39.35 20.51
C GLY A 72 -9.61 -39.88 20.39
N PRO A 73 -9.33 -41.09 20.91
CA PRO A 73 -10.28 -42.13 21.36
C PRO A 73 -10.70 -42.06 22.84
#